data_AF-A0A8D8XEG4-F1
#
_entry.id   AF-A0A8D8XEG4-F1
#
_cell.length_a   1.000
_cell.length_b   1.000
_cell.length_c   1.000
_cell.angle_alpha   90.00
_cell.angle_beta   90.00
_cell.angle_gamma   90.00
#
_symmetry.space_group_name_H-M   'P 1'
#
loop_
_entity.id
_entity.type
_entity.pdbx_description
1 polymer ?
#
loop_
_entity_poly.entity_id
_entity_poly.type
_entity_poly.pdbx_seq_one_letter_code
_entity_poly.pdbx_strand_id
1 'polypeptide(L)'
;MPSEFIKNKVLSKHERYRLNIQYIFHLFHEANIRALKAGIFHKLNIIGNTGNLSAFKCLEMLKTMQLESNMVTIFSRLRNSAQFWSKPRTDISTMITWYGPVTFFVTFSPSEYNWADFDEFLRSVLIDNNRFKTC
;
A
#
# COMPACT_ATOMS: atom_id res chain seq x y z
N MET A 1 -16.48 6.89 -6.71
CA MET A 1 -17.70 6.38 -6.04
C MET A 1 -17.54 4.98 -5.42
N PRO A 2 -17.04 3.91 -6.08
CA PRO A 2 -16.93 2.58 -5.45
C PRO A 2 -15.83 2.47 -4.39
N SER A 3 -14.71 3.20 -4.56
CA SER A 3 -13.55 3.11 -3.68
C SER A 3 -13.77 3.74 -2.30
N GLU A 4 -14.52 4.83 -2.21
CA GLU A 4 -14.87 5.47 -0.92
C GLU A 4 -15.84 4.62 -0.12
N PHE A 5 -16.81 3.99 -0.78
CA PHE A 5 -17.73 3.07 -0.12
C PHE A 5 -17.00 1.87 0.50
N ILE A 6 -16.01 1.30 -0.21
CA ILE A 6 -15.18 0.21 0.32
C ILE A 6 -14.34 0.71 1.52
N LYS A 7 -13.75 1.91 1.43
CA LYS A 7 -13.02 2.52 2.56
C LYS A 7 -13.93 2.66 3.78
N ASN A 8 -15.15 3.17 3.59
CA ASN A 8 -16.12 3.34 4.67
C ASN A 8 -16.54 2.01 5.29
N LYS A 9 -16.65 0.93 4.50
CA LYS A 9 -16.91 -0.42 5.03
C LYS A 9 -15.76 -0.94 5.88
N VAL A 10 -14.52 -0.82 5.42
CA VAL A 10 -13.33 -1.26 6.17
C VAL A 10 -13.14 -0.44 7.44
N LEU A 11 -13.44 0.86 7.39
CA LEU A 11 -13.39 1.77 8.54
C LEU A 11 -14.64 1.68 9.44
N SER A 12 -15.66 0.92 9.04
CA SER A 12 -16.88 0.80 9.83
C SER A 12 -16.63 0.01 11.12
N LYS A 13 -17.41 0.34 12.16
CA LYS A 13 -17.37 -0.39 13.44
C LYS A 13 -17.96 -1.80 13.35
N HIS A 14 -18.66 -2.13 12.25
CA HIS A 14 -19.32 -3.42 12.09
C HIS A 14 -18.31 -4.55 11.89
N GLU A 15 -18.36 -5.54 12.79
CA GLU A 15 -17.44 -6.69 12.85
C GLU A 15 -17.36 -7.46 11.53
N ARG A 16 -18.48 -7.58 10.80
CA ARG A 16 -18.58 -8.27 9.51
C ARG A 16 -17.62 -7.74 8.45
N TYR A 17 -17.31 -6.45 8.47
CA TYR A 17 -16.46 -5.81 7.46
C TYR A 17 -15.03 -5.57 7.94
N ARG A 18 -14.85 -5.47 9.26
CA ARG A 18 -13.58 -5.10 9.89
C ARG A 18 -12.80 -6.28 10.47
N LEU A 19 -13.49 -7.24 11.09
CA LEU A 19 -12.85 -8.38 11.76
C LEU A 19 -12.86 -9.63 10.88
N ASN A 20 -13.67 -9.66 9.83
CA ASN A 20 -13.66 -10.75 8.88
C ASN A 20 -12.41 -10.68 7.99
N ILE A 21 -11.40 -11.46 8.37
CA ILE A 21 -10.12 -11.58 7.67
C ILE A 21 -10.30 -11.99 6.21
N GLN A 22 -11.18 -12.96 5.93
CA GLN A 22 -11.43 -13.45 4.57
C GLN A 22 -12.00 -12.34 3.69
N TYR A 23 -12.93 -11.54 4.22
CA TYR A 23 -13.51 -10.40 3.53
C TYR A 23 -12.47 -9.33 3.22
N ILE A 24 -11.58 -9.01 4.18
CA ILE A 24 -10.49 -8.04 3.97
C ILE A 24 -9.54 -8.53 2.88
N PHE A 25 -9.14 -9.80 2.90
CA PHE A 25 -8.29 -10.37 1.86
C PHE A 25 -8.95 -10.35 0.48
N HIS A 26 -10.25 -10.62 0.41
CA HIS A 26 -11.01 -10.50 -0.84
C HIS A 26 -11.00 -9.06 -1.38
N LEU A 27 -11.30 -8.06 -0.55
CA LEU A 27 -11.24 -6.65 -0.95
C LEU A 27 -9.84 -6.21 -1.38
N PHE A 28 -8.81 -6.70 -0.67
CA PHE A 28 -7.43 -6.44 -1.01
C PHE A 28 -7.05 -7.06 -2.37
N HIS A 29 -7.49 -8.29 -2.63
CA HIS A 29 -7.30 -8.95 -3.92
C HIS A 29 -7.98 -8.17 -5.05
N GLU A 30 -9.24 -7.76 -4.87
CA GLU A 30 -9.93 -6.92 -5.87
C GLU A 30 -9.19 -5.61 -6.14
N ALA A 31 -8.67 -4.95 -5.11
CA ALA A 31 -7.89 -3.72 -5.26
C ALA A 31 -6.61 -3.96 -6.08
N ASN A 32 -5.91 -5.06 -5.84
CA ASN A 32 -4.72 -5.44 -6.60
C ASN A 32 -5.04 -5.74 -8.07
N ILE A 33 -6.10 -6.51 -8.34
CA ILE A 33 -6.54 -6.81 -9.71
C ILE A 33 -6.93 -5.52 -10.45
N ARG A 34 -7.60 -4.58 -9.77
CA ARG A 34 -7.95 -3.27 -10.36
C ARG A 34 -6.71 -2.44 -10.69
N ALA A 35 -5.73 -2.39 -9.78
CA ALA A 35 -4.48 -1.68 -10.00
C ALA A 35 -3.68 -2.28 -11.18
N LEU A 36 -3.62 -3.62 -11.27
CA LEU A 36 -2.98 -4.33 -12.38
C LEU A 36 -3.68 -4.02 -13.71
N LYS A 37 -5.01 -4.16 -13.77
CA LYS A 37 -5.79 -3.84 -14.98
C LYS A 37 -5.56 -2.41 -15.45
N ALA A 38 -5.56 -1.44 -14.52
CA ALA A 38 -5.31 -0.04 -14.84
C ALA A 38 -3.87 0.20 -15.34
N GLY A 39 -2.87 -0.44 -14.72
CA GLY A 39 -1.48 -0.35 -15.16
C GLY A 39 -1.25 -0.95 -16.54
N ILE A 40 -1.80 -2.15 -16.79
CA ILE A 40 -1.75 -2.83 -18.09
C ILE A 40 -2.45 -2.00 -19.15
N PHE A 41 -3.68 -1.53 -18.88
CA PHE A 41 -4.46 -0.73 -19.83
C PHE A 41 -3.73 0.57 -20.20
N HIS A 42 -3.25 1.33 -19.21
CA HIS A 42 -2.54 2.57 -19.46
C HIS A 42 -1.31 2.35 -20.35
N LYS A 43 -0.58 1.26 -20.12
CA LYS A 43 0.61 0.91 -20.91
C LYS A 43 0.26 0.41 -22.31
N LEU A 44 -0.74 -0.46 -22.45
CA LEU A 44 -1.24 -0.88 -23.76
C LEU A 44 -1.74 0.30 -24.58
N ASN A 45 -2.34 1.31 -23.95
CA ASN A 45 -2.79 2.52 -24.64
C ASN A 45 -1.61 3.38 -25.12
N ILE A 46 -0.56 3.53 -24.30
CA ILE A 46 0.68 4.23 -24.71
C ILE A 46 1.35 3.51 -25.90
N ILE A 47 1.44 2.19 -25.86
CA ILE A 47 2.07 1.38 -26.92
C ILE A 47 1.17 1.33 -28.17
N GLY A 48 -0.14 1.19 -28.01
CA GLY A 48 -1.11 1.14 -29.10
C GLY A 48 -1.19 2.44 -29.89
N ASN A 49 -0.95 3.59 -29.25
CA ASN A 49 -0.77 4.87 -29.94
C ASN A 49 0.46 4.92 -30.85
N THR A 50 1.38 3.95 -30.74
CA THR A 50 2.59 3.84 -31.57
C THR A 50 2.40 2.94 -32.81
N GLY A 51 1.14 2.55 -33.10
CA GLY A 51 0.75 1.73 -34.25
C GLY A 51 0.50 0.25 -33.91
N ASN A 52 -0.20 -0.46 -34.80
CA ASN A 52 -0.69 -1.84 -34.65
C ASN A 52 0.33 -2.76 -33.93
N LEU A 53 0.00 -3.12 -32.68
CA LEU A 53 0.82 -3.99 -31.85
C LEU A 53 0.67 -5.45 -32.33
N SER A 54 1.57 -5.89 -33.20
CA SER A 54 1.68 -7.29 -33.61
C SER A 54 2.43 -8.11 -32.56
N ALA A 55 2.08 -9.40 -32.42
CA ALA A 55 2.78 -10.35 -31.54
C ALA A 55 4.29 -10.40 -31.80
N PHE A 56 4.72 -10.21 -33.05
CA PHE A 56 6.12 -10.13 -33.44
C PHE A 56 6.85 -8.96 -32.75
N LYS A 57 6.21 -7.78 -32.74
CA LYS A 57 6.76 -6.56 -32.14
C LYS A 57 6.82 -6.67 -30.60
N CYS A 58 5.85 -7.34 -29.98
CA CYS A 58 5.91 -7.69 -28.55
C CYS A 58 7.10 -8.59 -28.22
N LEU A 59 7.41 -9.56 -29.09
CA LEU A 59 8.54 -10.48 -28.91
C LEU A 59 9.88 -9.75 -29.06
N GLU A 60 9.97 -8.78 -29.98
CA GLU A 60 11.12 -7.89 -30.14
C GLU A 60 11.32 -6.96 -28.93
N MET A 61 10.24 -6.40 -28.38
CA MET A 61 10.26 -5.58 -27.17
C MET A 61 10.65 -6.37 -25.90
N LEU A 62 10.31 -7.67 -25.86
CA LEU A 62 10.77 -8.59 -24.82
C LEU A 62 12.29 -8.79 -24.90
N LYS A 63 12.82 -9.03 -26.10
CA LYS A 63 14.26 -9.24 -26.32
C LYS A 63 15.11 -8.01 -25.99
N THR A 64 14.55 -6.82 -26.20
CA THR A 64 15.23 -5.54 -25.97
C THR A 64 15.08 -5.01 -24.52
N MET A 65 14.53 -5.80 -23.59
CA MET A 65 14.25 -5.43 -22.18
C MET A 65 13.37 -4.17 -21.98
N GLN A 66 12.85 -3.58 -23.06
CA GLN A 66 11.94 -2.44 -22.98
C GLN A 66 10.66 -2.81 -22.23
N LEU A 67 10.26 -4.08 -22.27
CA LEU A 67 9.11 -4.57 -21.52
C LEU A 67 9.36 -4.62 -20.00
N GLU A 68 10.58 -4.93 -19.54
CA GLU A 68 10.90 -5.02 -18.11
C GLU A 68 10.82 -3.66 -17.42
N SER A 69 11.39 -2.62 -18.03
CA SER A 69 11.24 -1.22 -17.56
C SER A 69 9.77 -0.80 -17.48
N ASN A 70 8.96 -1.27 -18.44
CA ASN A 70 7.53 -1.02 -18.45
C ASN A 70 6.77 -1.76 -17.34
N MET A 71 7.20 -2.95 -16.96
CA MET A 71 6.61 -3.70 -15.85
C MET A 71 6.91 -3.07 -14.48
N VAL A 72 8.09 -2.48 -14.28
CA VAL A 72 8.43 -1.77 -13.04
C VAL A 72 7.42 -0.68 -12.72
N THR A 73 6.92 0.05 -13.73
CA THR A 73 5.91 1.09 -13.56
C THR A 73 4.53 0.53 -13.15
N ILE A 74 4.19 -0.68 -13.60
CA ILE A 74 2.94 -1.33 -13.23
C ILE A 74 3.05 -1.83 -11.79
N PHE A 75 4.16 -2.50 -11.47
CA PHE A 75 4.39 -3.06 -10.14
C PHE A 75 4.61 -1.98 -9.08
N SER A 76 5.13 -0.80 -9.41
CA SER A 76 5.24 0.32 -8.46
C SER A 76 3.90 0.80 -7.90
N ARG A 77 2.77 0.43 -8.52
CA ARG A 77 1.41 0.70 -8.01
C ARG A 77 0.85 -0.43 -7.13
N LEU A 78 1.50 -1.59 -7.10
CA LEU A 78 1.05 -2.78 -6.38
C LEU A 78 1.76 -2.88 -5.02
N ARG A 79 1.01 -2.70 -3.92
CA ARG A 79 1.58 -2.62 -2.55
C ARG A 79 2.43 -3.82 -2.12
N ASN A 80 2.23 -4.99 -2.73
CA ASN A 80 2.96 -6.21 -2.41
C ASN A 80 4.18 -6.47 -3.31
N SER A 81 4.59 -5.49 -4.13
CA SER A 81 5.77 -5.62 -4.97
C SER A 81 6.98 -4.92 -4.35
N ALA A 82 8.19 -5.41 -4.65
CA ALA A 82 9.42 -4.72 -4.26
C ALA A 82 9.50 -3.31 -4.86
N GLN A 83 9.00 -3.14 -6.09
CA GLN A 83 9.00 -1.89 -6.84
C GLN A 83 8.15 -0.82 -6.15
N PHE A 84 7.04 -1.20 -5.51
CA PHE A 84 6.22 -0.28 -4.71
C PHE A 84 6.99 0.24 -3.51
N TRP A 85 7.71 -0.64 -2.79
CA TRP A 85 8.46 -0.28 -1.59
C TRP A 85 9.75 0.49 -1.85
N SER A 86 10.27 0.45 -3.09
CA SER A 86 11.50 1.16 -3.45
C SER A 86 11.41 2.65 -3.12
N LYS A 87 10.32 3.32 -3.49
CA LYS A 87 10.17 4.76 -3.27
C LYS A 87 9.99 5.12 -1.78
N PRO A 88 9.01 4.54 -1.04
CA PRO A 88 8.88 4.79 0.39
C PRO A 88 10.16 4.50 1.18
N ARG A 89 10.92 3.46 0.80
CA ARG A 89 12.19 3.14 1.45
C ARG A 89 13.24 4.21 1.22
N THR A 90 13.38 4.70 -0.02
CA THR A 90 14.28 5.80 -0.32
C THR A 90 13.85 7.07 0.41
N ASP A 91 12.56 7.40 0.41
CA ASP A 91 12.03 8.57 1.10
C ASP A 91 12.35 8.48 2.61
N ILE A 92 12.07 7.35 3.27
CA ILE A 92 12.41 7.12 4.69
C ILE A 92 13.92 7.24 4.92
N SER A 93 14.75 6.65 4.06
CA SER A 93 16.20 6.74 4.20
C SER A 93 16.67 8.19 4.12
N THR A 94 16.15 8.97 3.17
CA THR A 94 16.50 10.39 3.06
C THR A 94 16.03 11.19 4.27
N MET A 95 14.83 10.91 4.78
CA MET A 95 14.32 11.55 6.00
C MET A 95 15.21 11.25 7.21
N ILE A 96 15.63 9.99 7.38
CA ILE A 96 16.54 9.60 8.48
C ILE A 96 17.88 10.33 8.37
N THR A 97 18.43 10.41 7.15
CA THR A 97 19.72 11.07 6.91
C THR A 97 19.67 12.57 7.18
N TRP A 98 18.59 13.25 6.78
CA TRP A 98 18.51 14.73 6.82
C TRP A 98 17.81 15.30 8.04
N TYR A 99 16.77 14.63 8.55
CA TYR A 99 15.97 15.10 9.68
C TYR A 99 16.29 14.38 11.00
N GLY A 100 17.15 13.35 10.97
CA GLY A 100 17.42 12.49 12.12
C GLY A 100 16.39 11.35 12.26
N PRO A 101 16.51 10.50 13.30
CA PRO A 101 15.64 9.33 13.47
C PRO A 101 14.16 9.75 13.47
N VAL A 102 13.36 9.10 12.63
CA VAL A 102 11.93 9.39 12.50
C VAL A 102 11.25 9.17 13.85
N THR A 103 10.53 10.17 14.35
CA THR A 103 9.58 10.00 15.45
C THR A 103 8.57 8.93 15.03
N PHE A 104 8.61 7.78 15.72
CA PHE A 104 7.90 6.56 15.32
C PHE A 104 6.43 6.79 14.98
N PHE A 105 6.04 6.41 13.77
CA PHE A 105 4.63 6.20 13.44
C PHE A 105 4.31 4.73 13.68
N VAL A 106 3.54 4.44 14.73
CA VAL A 106 3.01 3.09 14.94
C VAL A 106 1.79 2.92 14.03
N THR A 107 1.87 1.96 13.11
CA THR A 107 0.73 1.61 12.24
C THR A 107 0.00 0.43 12.83
N PHE A 108 -1.25 0.66 13.23
CA PHE A 108 -2.08 -0.41 13.78
C PHE A 108 -2.86 -1.16 12.70
N SER A 109 -2.77 -2.48 12.70
CA SER A 109 -3.66 -3.31 11.88
C SER A 109 -5.10 -3.35 12.46
N PRO A 110 -6.12 -3.69 11.67
CA PRO A 110 -7.50 -3.83 12.17
C PRO A 110 -7.64 -4.79 13.35
N SER A 111 -6.74 -5.78 13.46
CA SER A 111 -6.69 -6.78 14.53
C SER A 111 -6.24 -6.20 15.88
N GLU A 112 -5.51 -5.08 15.88
CA GLU A 112 -4.92 -4.48 17.08
C GLU A 112 -5.90 -3.59 17.86
N TYR A 113 -7.12 -3.40 17.35
CA TYR A 113 -8.09 -2.51 18.00
C TYR A 113 -8.64 -3.03 19.33
N ASN A 114 -8.70 -4.35 19.50
CA ASN A 114 -9.13 -4.99 20.74
C ASN A 114 -7.95 -5.61 21.49
N TRP A 115 -6.75 -5.06 21.32
CA TRP A 115 -5.57 -5.55 22.04
C TRP A 115 -5.58 -5.01 23.47
N ALA A 116 -6.13 -5.80 24.39
CA ALA A 116 -6.27 -5.44 25.80
C ALA A 116 -4.94 -5.04 26.44
N ASP A 117 -3.88 -5.83 26.23
CA ASP A 117 -2.56 -5.55 26.79
C ASP A 117 -1.98 -4.22 26.28
N PHE A 118 -2.27 -3.89 25.02
CA PHE A 118 -1.81 -2.63 24.44
C PHE A 118 -2.59 -1.43 24.98
N ASP A 119 -3.91 -1.57 25.21
CA ASP A 119 -4.71 -0.54 25.89
C ASP A 119 -4.19 -0.30 27.32
N GLU A 120 -3.87 -1.38 28.05
CA GLU A 120 -3.28 -1.29 29.39
C GLU A 120 -1.90 -0.61 29.37
N PHE A 121 -1.04 -0.98 28.42
CA PHE A 121 0.25 -0.34 28.22
C PHE A 121 0.13 1.16 27.88
N LEU A 122 -0.80 1.53 27.01
CA LEU A 122 -1.04 2.95 26.70
C LEU A 122 -1.51 3.74 27.93
N ARG A 123 -2.37 3.13 28.76
CA ARG A 123 -2.83 3.75 30.01
C ARG A 123 -1.70 3.94 31.01
N SER A 124 -0.79 2.97 31.16
CA SER A 124 0.33 3.08 32.09
C SER A 124 1.29 4.21 31.67
N VAL A 125 1.63 4.29 30.38
CA VAL A 125 2.46 5.37 29.82
C VAL A 125 1.81 6.75 29.99
N LEU A 126 0.49 6.85 29.86
CA LEU A 126 -0.25 8.10 30.09
C LEU A 126 -0.22 8.54 31.56
N ILE A 127 -0.37 7.59 32.49
CA ILE A 127 -0.30 7.85 33.93
C ILE A 127 1.11 8.34 34.32
N ASP A 128 2.15 7.71 33.78
CA ASP A 128 3.53 8.12 34.06
C ASP A 128 3.83 9.52 33.52
N ASN A 129 3.35 9.88 32.33
CA ASN A 129 3.52 11.22 31.78
C ASN A 129 2.81 12.33 32.59
N ASN A 130 1.69 12.02 33.26
CA ASN A 130 1.01 12.98 34.12
C ASN A 130 1.74 13.21 35.46
N ARG A 131 2.58 12.27 35.92
CA ARG A 131 3.44 12.47 37.09
C ARG A 131 4.56 13.49 36.86
N PHE A 132 5.01 13.64 35.61
CA PHE A 132 6.06 14.60 35.25
C PHE A 132 5.54 16.01 34.90
N LYS A 133 4.22 16.23 34.87
CA LYS A 133 3.59 17.54 34.57
C LYS A 133 3.12 18.31 35.82
N THR A 134 3.31 17.77 37.02
CA THR A 134 2.96 18.41 38.30
C THR A 134 4.14 19.08 39.01
N CYS A 135 5.15 19.53 38.25
CA CYS A 135 6.23 20.38 38.75
C CYS A 135 6.11 21.79 38.15
#